data_AF-A0A9D9CDA3-F1
#
_entry.id   AF-A0A9D9CDA3-F1
#
_cell.length_a   1.000
_cell.length_b   1.000
_cell.length_c   1.000
_cell.angle_alpha   90.00
_cell.angle_beta   90.00
_cell.angle_gamma   90.00
#
_symmetry.space_group_name_H-M   'P 1'
#
loop_
_entity.id
_entity.type
_entity.pdbx_description
1 polymer ?
#
loop_
_entity_poly.entity_id
_entity_poly.type
_entity_poly.pdbx_seq_one_letter_code
_entity_poly.pdbx_strand_id
1 'polypeptide(L)'
;SPHLVKALLATEDVRFTKHSGIDFKALFRAIVKRGILGQKSAGGGSTLTQQLAKQLYTPTAESSFERLLQKPIEWVIAVKLERFYTKEEIMTMYLNKFDFLYNAVGIKNAAQVYFNTTPEDLSIEQAATLVGMFKNPSLYNPIRRKDNALSRRNLVLNQMVVADYLSQAECDSLQALPLVTDYQRISHTEGLAPYFRQYLRVMMMHSKPERKNYASWQDQLFYDDSVAWETDPLFGWCKKNKKKDGSHYNIYTDGLKIYTTIDSRMQQYAEEAVYEHIALNLQPKFFREKKGRSYAPYTEHLSAAQVDSILWMNARQSERYRVLRKAGKSNDEIRKNFKTPVPMEVFTYKGMVDTLMSPLDSIRYHKHFLRAGFMSMDPYNGHVKAYVGGVSFVPFQYDMVMLGRRQVGSTIKPYLYTLAMEEGFQPCDPVRNEPITLMTENGEAWSPRNSGSKQLGEMVNLRWGLANSNNWISAYLMGKMSPYAFVRMLRSFGISGHLDPVYSLCL
;
A
#
# COMPACT_ATOMS: atom_id res chain seq x y z
N SER A 1 -5.81 -1.13 -30.29
CA SER A 1 -6.49 -2.11 -31.14
C SER A 1 -7.64 -1.46 -31.86
N PRO A 2 -7.71 -1.53 -33.20
CA PRO A 2 -8.88 -1.11 -33.98
C PRO A 2 -10.17 -1.82 -33.56
N HIS A 3 -10.07 -3.06 -33.03
CA HIS A 3 -11.21 -3.85 -32.60
C HIS A 3 -11.93 -3.23 -31.41
N LEU A 4 -11.19 -2.65 -30.46
CA LEU A 4 -11.75 -1.94 -29.31
C LEU A 4 -12.61 -0.74 -29.75
N VAL A 5 -12.08 0.08 -30.67
CA VAL A 5 -12.79 1.24 -31.21
C VAL A 5 -14.07 0.80 -31.91
N LYS A 6 -13.97 -0.17 -32.82
CA LYS A 6 -15.12 -0.72 -33.55
C LYS A 6 -16.18 -1.31 -32.61
N ALA A 7 -15.78 -2.09 -31.62
CA ALA A 7 -16.68 -2.69 -30.63
C ALA A 7 -17.40 -1.61 -29.80
N LEU A 8 -16.67 -0.59 -29.34
CA LEU A 8 -17.24 0.52 -28.56
C LEU A 8 -18.27 1.29 -29.39
N LEU A 9 -17.91 1.68 -30.61
CA LEU A 9 -18.83 2.42 -31.49
C LEU A 9 -20.06 1.59 -31.84
N ALA A 10 -19.89 0.30 -32.19
CA ALA A 10 -21.02 -0.58 -32.49
C ALA A 10 -22.03 -0.69 -31.34
N THR A 11 -21.54 -0.67 -30.10
CA THR A 11 -22.37 -0.94 -28.92
C THR A 11 -22.96 0.33 -28.28
N GLU A 12 -22.13 1.36 -28.11
CA GLU A 12 -22.50 2.55 -27.34
C GLU A 12 -23.01 3.68 -28.25
N ASP A 13 -22.44 3.84 -29.46
CA ASP A 13 -22.78 4.97 -30.33
C ASP A 13 -22.38 4.76 -31.81
N VAL A 14 -23.20 4.03 -32.57
CA VAL A 14 -22.85 3.62 -33.96
C VAL A 14 -22.73 4.78 -34.93
N ARG A 15 -23.31 5.94 -34.58
CA ARG A 15 -23.27 7.17 -35.38
C ARG A 15 -22.43 8.26 -34.72
N PHE A 16 -21.53 7.88 -33.82
CA PHE A 16 -20.71 8.82 -33.06
C PHE A 16 -20.06 9.90 -33.93
N THR A 17 -19.52 9.55 -35.09
CA THR A 17 -18.87 10.50 -36.00
C THR A 17 -19.84 11.39 -36.80
N LYS A 18 -21.14 11.12 -36.75
CA LYS A 18 -22.19 11.76 -37.57
C LYS A 18 -23.09 12.73 -36.80
N HIS A 19 -22.82 13.00 -35.52
CA HIS A 19 -23.59 13.96 -34.71
C HIS A 19 -22.69 14.85 -33.85
N SER A 20 -23.25 15.94 -33.32
CA SER A 20 -22.55 16.92 -32.46
C SER A 20 -23.03 16.82 -31.01
N GLY A 21 -22.65 15.74 -30.32
CA GLY A 21 -22.92 15.51 -28.89
C GLY A 21 -24.28 14.87 -28.58
N ILE A 22 -25.31 15.16 -29.37
CA ILE A 22 -26.65 14.57 -29.21
C ILE A 22 -27.05 13.89 -30.53
N ASP A 23 -27.37 12.59 -30.47
CA ASP A 23 -27.98 11.88 -31.59
C ASP A 23 -29.51 11.96 -31.48
N PHE A 24 -30.09 12.96 -32.16
CA PHE A 24 -31.55 13.16 -32.18
C PHE A 24 -32.32 11.95 -32.75
N LYS A 25 -31.73 11.21 -33.70
CA LYS A 25 -32.35 10.01 -34.27
C LYS A 25 -32.38 8.88 -33.22
N ALA A 26 -31.31 8.70 -32.45
CA ALA A 26 -31.26 7.71 -31.38
C ALA A 26 -32.18 8.09 -30.20
N LEU A 27 -32.23 9.37 -29.85
CA LEU A 27 -33.11 9.91 -28.82
C LEU A 27 -34.58 9.71 -29.16
N PHE A 28 -35.00 10.11 -30.38
CA PHE A 28 -36.37 9.94 -30.84
C PHE A 28 -36.78 8.46 -30.87
N ARG A 29 -35.91 7.58 -31.39
CA ARG A 29 -36.12 6.12 -31.36
C ARG A 29 -36.33 5.61 -29.94
N ALA A 30 -35.52 6.06 -28.98
CA ALA A 30 -35.63 5.64 -27.59
C ALA A 30 -36.95 6.11 -26.96
N ILE A 31 -37.37 7.35 -27.21
CA ILE A 31 -38.65 7.89 -26.70
C ILE A 31 -39.84 7.08 -27.25
N VAL A 32 -39.89 6.86 -28.56
CA VAL A 32 -41.00 6.16 -29.21
C VAL A 32 -41.00 4.68 -28.83
N LYS A 33 -39.89 3.96 -29.01
CA LYS A 33 -39.87 2.51 -28.80
C LYS A 33 -39.92 2.13 -27.33
N ARG A 34 -39.19 2.83 -26.46
CA ARG A 34 -39.09 2.47 -25.04
C ARG A 34 -40.14 3.17 -24.18
N GLY A 35 -40.44 4.44 -24.47
CA GLY A 35 -41.40 5.23 -23.71
C GLY A 35 -42.85 4.94 -24.12
N ILE A 36 -43.16 5.03 -25.42
CA ILE A 36 -44.53 4.90 -25.93
C ILE A 36 -44.90 3.43 -26.17
N LEU A 37 -44.03 2.65 -26.82
CA LEU A 37 -44.32 1.25 -27.18
C LEU A 37 -43.90 0.23 -26.10
N GLY A 38 -43.35 0.67 -24.96
CA GLY A 38 -42.95 -0.20 -23.85
C GLY A 38 -41.84 -1.22 -24.17
N GLN A 39 -41.17 -1.12 -25.32
CA GLN A 39 -40.12 -2.06 -25.74
C GLN A 39 -38.83 -1.80 -24.97
N LYS A 40 -38.65 -2.52 -23.86
CA LYS A 40 -37.47 -2.40 -22.98
C LYS A 40 -36.13 -2.76 -23.66
N SER A 41 -36.16 -3.42 -24.82
CA SER A 41 -35.00 -3.87 -25.60
C SER A 41 -34.51 -2.87 -26.67
N ALA A 42 -35.16 -1.71 -26.86
CA ALA A 42 -34.91 -0.80 -27.99
C ALA A 42 -33.60 0.03 -27.94
N GLY A 43 -32.66 -0.30 -27.05
CA GLY A 43 -31.40 0.40 -26.87
C GLY A 43 -31.51 1.75 -26.13
N GLY A 44 -30.36 2.28 -25.68
CA GLY A 44 -30.29 3.60 -25.05
C GLY A 44 -30.33 4.74 -26.07
N GLY A 45 -30.71 5.93 -25.63
CA GLY A 45 -30.67 7.16 -26.45
C GLY A 45 -29.52 8.11 -26.10
N SER A 46 -28.59 7.70 -25.22
CA SER A 46 -27.46 8.55 -24.82
C SER A 46 -26.22 8.25 -25.64
N THR A 47 -25.56 9.31 -26.11
CA THR A 47 -24.32 9.25 -26.90
C THR A 47 -23.10 9.00 -26.03
N LEU A 48 -21.98 8.62 -26.65
CA LEU A 48 -20.70 8.44 -25.94
C LEU A 48 -20.29 9.71 -25.19
N THR A 49 -20.42 10.89 -25.83
CA THR A 49 -20.06 12.17 -25.23
C THR A 49 -20.97 12.54 -24.05
N GLN A 50 -22.26 12.18 -24.08
CA GLN A 50 -23.14 12.36 -22.91
C GLN A 50 -22.71 11.48 -21.74
N GLN A 51 -22.28 10.25 -22.02
CA GLN A 51 -21.76 9.37 -20.96
C GLN A 51 -20.45 9.89 -20.39
N LEU A 52 -19.55 10.44 -21.21
CA LEU A 52 -18.34 11.11 -20.76
C LEU A 52 -18.66 12.36 -19.91
N ALA A 53 -19.58 13.22 -20.38
CA ALA A 53 -20.01 14.41 -19.66
C ALA A 53 -20.53 14.06 -18.25
N LYS A 54 -21.36 13.01 -18.17
CA LYS A 54 -21.83 12.45 -16.89
C LYS A 54 -20.68 12.04 -15.98
N GLN A 55 -19.69 11.33 -16.49
CA GLN A 55 -18.56 10.84 -15.69
C GLN A 55 -17.63 11.96 -15.21
N LEU A 56 -17.48 13.04 -15.98
CA LEU A 56 -16.55 14.12 -15.67
C LEU A 56 -17.17 15.20 -14.76
N TYR A 57 -18.46 15.50 -14.93
CA TYR A 57 -19.03 16.75 -14.39
C TYR A 57 -20.36 16.60 -13.65
N THR A 58 -20.99 15.42 -13.64
CA THR A 58 -22.31 15.24 -13.01
C THR A 58 -22.21 14.44 -11.71
N PRO A 59 -22.58 15.03 -10.56
CA PRO A 59 -22.61 14.30 -9.28
C PRO A 59 -23.67 13.18 -9.29
N THR A 60 -23.49 12.18 -8.42
CA THR A 60 -24.46 11.09 -8.25
C THR A 60 -25.82 11.64 -7.82
N ALA A 61 -26.85 11.39 -8.61
CA ALA A 61 -28.23 11.78 -8.29
C ALA A 61 -28.78 10.93 -7.14
N GLU A 62 -29.39 11.56 -6.15
CA GLU A 62 -30.02 10.88 -5.01
C GLU A 62 -31.49 10.52 -5.28
N SER A 63 -32.09 11.12 -6.31
CA SER A 63 -33.48 10.84 -6.72
C SER A 63 -33.68 10.78 -8.23
N SER A 64 -34.76 10.10 -8.66
CA SER A 64 -35.17 10.03 -10.07
C SER A 64 -35.53 11.39 -10.66
N PHE A 65 -36.02 12.33 -9.84
CA PHE A 65 -36.36 13.68 -10.26
C PHE A 65 -35.10 14.52 -10.48
N GLU A 66 -34.14 14.47 -9.55
CA GLU A 66 -32.84 15.12 -9.72
C GLU A 66 -32.10 14.59 -10.95
N ARG A 67 -32.19 13.28 -11.20
CA ARG A 67 -31.64 12.63 -12.39
C ARG A 67 -32.22 13.19 -13.69
N LEU A 68 -33.51 13.54 -13.71
CA LEU A 68 -34.16 14.15 -14.85
C LEU A 68 -33.62 15.56 -15.10
N LEU A 69 -33.43 16.35 -14.03
CA LEU A 69 -32.89 17.72 -14.09
C LEU A 69 -31.40 17.78 -14.48
N GLN A 70 -30.63 16.73 -14.19
CA GLN A 70 -29.23 16.63 -14.61
C GLN A 70 -29.08 16.39 -16.13
N LYS A 71 -30.09 15.80 -16.79
CA LYS A 71 -29.98 15.35 -18.19
C LYS A 71 -29.74 16.50 -19.19
N PRO A 72 -30.43 17.65 -19.11
CA PRO A 72 -30.12 18.81 -19.94
C PRO A 72 -28.71 19.37 -19.71
N ILE A 73 -28.18 19.28 -18.48
CA ILE A 73 -26.81 19.71 -18.15
C ILE A 73 -25.80 18.78 -18.85
N GLU A 74 -26.00 17.46 -18.78
CA GLU A 74 -25.20 16.47 -19.52
C GLU A 74 -25.17 16.80 -21.03
N TRP A 75 -26.30 17.24 -21.61
CA TRP A 75 -26.40 17.62 -23.02
C TRP A 75 -25.58 18.86 -23.37
N VAL A 76 -25.69 19.93 -22.58
CA VAL A 76 -24.92 21.17 -22.81
C VAL A 76 -23.43 20.89 -22.71
N ILE A 77 -23.01 20.09 -21.72
CA ILE A 77 -21.60 19.71 -21.55
C ILE A 77 -21.14 18.84 -22.71
N ALA A 78 -21.96 17.89 -23.18
CA ALA A 78 -21.61 17.06 -24.32
C ALA A 78 -21.38 17.88 -25.59
N VAL A 79 -22.26 18.85 -25.89
CA VAL A 79 -22.09 19.77 -27.02
C VAL A 79 -20.81 20.61 -26.85
N LYS A 80 -20.52 21.10 -25.64
CA LYS A 80 -19.27 21.82 -25.36
C LYS A 80 -18.03 20.94 -25.57
N LEU A 81 -18.03 19.70 -25.09
CA LEU A 81 -16.93 18.76 -25.28
C LEU A 81 -16.67 18.54 -26.78
N GLU A 82 -17.70 18.30 -27.58
CA GLU A 82 -17.52 18.11 -29.03
C GLU A 82 -17.14 19.37 -29.81
N ARG A 83 -17.35 20.55 -29.23
CA ARG A 83 -16.88 21.81 -29.81
C ARG A 83 -15.38 22.02 -29.59
N PHE A 84 -14.85 21.53 -28.47
CA PHE A 84 -13.46 21.78 -28.07
C PHE A 84 -12.52 20.60 -28.30
N TYR A 85 -13.05 19.39 -28.45
CA TYR A 85 -12.27 18.17 -28.61
C TYR A 85 -12.74 17.38 -29.83
N THR A 86 -11.79 16.76 -30.51
CA THR A 86 -12.05 15.83 -31.61
C THR A 86 -12.75 14.56 -31.12
N LYS A 87 -13.38 13.83 -32.04
CA LYS A 87 -14.03 12.54 -31.73
C LYS A 87 -13.06 11.53 -31.12
N GLU A 88 -11.83 11.51 -31.61
CA GLU A 88 -10.78 10.62 -31.11
C GLU A 88 -10.35 10.98 -29.68
N GLU A 89 -10.19 12.27 -29.38
CA GLU A 89 -9.86 12.73 -28.02
C GLU A 89 -11.00 12.41 -27.05
N ILE A 90 -12.25 12.61 -27.45
CA ILE A 90 -13.43 12.28 -26.62
C ILE A 90 -13.50 10.80 -26.32
N MET A 91 -13.32 9.96 -27.34
CA MET A 91 -13.29 8.52 -27.15
C MET A 91 -12.12 8.10 -26.26
N THR A 92 -10.95 8.71 -26.43
CA THR A 92 -9.76 8.45 -25.59
C THR A 92 -10.01 8.84 -24.14
N MET A 93 -10.61 10.01 -23.89
CA MET A 93 -11.00 10.44 -22.55
C MET A 93 -11.98 9.47 -21.91
N TYR A 94 -13.00 9.03 -22.66
CA TYR A 94 -13.99 8.06 -22.18
C TYR A 94 -13.36 6.71 -21.81
N LEU A 95 -12.55 6.15 -22.71
CA LEU A 95 -11.83 4.90 -22.48
C LEU A 95 -10.90 4.96 -21.28
N ASN A 96 -10.25 6.10 -21.03
CA ASN A 96 -9.31 6.28 -19.92
C ASN A 96 -9.97 6.65 -18.60
N LYS A 97 -11.21 7.17 -18.61
CA LYS A 97 -11.92 7.58 -17.40
C LYS A 97 -12.75 6.46 -16.77
N PHE A 98 -13.26 5.53 -17.57
CA PHE A 98 -14.15 4.47 -17.10
C PHE A 98 -13.48 3.53 -16.08
N ASP A 99 -14.19 3.20 -15.01
CA ASP A 99 -13.72 2.27 -13.97
C ASP A 99 -14.19 0.84 -14.25
N PHE A 100 -13.25 -0.06 -14.57
CA PHE A 100 -13.53 -1.47 -14.83
C PHE A 100 -13.48 -2.34 -13.57
N LEU A 101 -13.49 -1.76 -12.36
CA LEU A 101 -13.29 -2.43 -11.07
C LEU A 101 -11.87 -2.99 -10.88
N TYR A 102 -11.56 -3.50 -9.68
CA TYR A 102 -10.25 -4.08 -9.34
C TYR A 102 -9.06 -3.13 -9.63
N ASN A 103 -9.26 -1.83 -9.39
CA ASN A 103 -8.31 -0.75 -9.70
C ASN A 103 -7.95 -0.62 -11.19
N ALA A 104 -8.70 -1.26 -12.07
CA ALA A 104 -8.55 -1.15 -13.51
C ALA A 104 -9.25 0.12 -14.05
N VAL A 105 -8.82 1.31 -13.59
CA VAL A 105 -9.35 2.57 -14.12
C VAL A 105 -8.68 2.86 -15.47
N GLY A 106 -9.51 2.98 -16.50
CA GLY A 106 -9.09 3.20 -17.87
C GLY A 106 -8.71 1.92 -18.61
N ILE A 107 -8.83 1.97 -19.94
CA ILE A 107 -8.70 0.79 -20.79
C ILE A 107 -7.33 0.13 -20.74
N LYS A 108 -6.25 0.92 -20.54
CA LYS A 108 -4.89 0.38 -20.38
C LYS A 108 -4.79 -0.55 -19.18
N ASN A 109 -5.28 -0.11 -18.02
CA ASN A 109 -5.25 -0.93 -16.82
C ASN A 109 -6.24 -2.10 -16.94
N ALA A 110 -7.37 -1.93 -17.63
CA ALA A 110 -8.31 -3.03 -17.87
C ALA A 110 -7.74 -4.14 -18.75
N ALA A 111 -7.07 -3.80 -19.86
CA ALA A 111 -6.39 -4.78 -20.71
C ALA A 111 -5.34 -5.58 -19.92
N GLN A 112 -4.56 -4.89 -19.08
CA GLN A 112 -3.57 -5.52 -18.21
C GLN A 112 -4.22 -6.40 -17.12
N VAL A 113 -5.27 -5.93 -16.46
CA VAL A 113 -5.92 -6.65 -15.34
C VAL A 113 -6.67 -7.88 -15.80
N TYR A 114 -7.41 -7.81 -16.91
CA TYR A 114 -8.30 -8.89 -17.32
C TYR A 114 -7.66 -9.87 -18.31
N PHE A 115 -6.64 -9.43 -19.05
CA PHE A 115 -6.04 -10.20 -20.15
C PHE A 115 -4.51 -10.14 -20.21
N ASN A 116 -3.85 -9.48 -19.25
CA ASN A 116 -2.38 -9.36 -19.19
C ASN A 116 -1.76 -8.87 -20.51
N THR A 117 -2.43 -7.91 -21.17
CA THR A 117 -2.05 -7.41 -22.49
C THR A 117 -2.16 -5.89 -22.58
N THR A 118 -1.75 -5.31 -23.71
CA THR A 118 -1.89 -3.88 -23.98
C THR A 118 -3.19 -3.59 -24.73
N PRO A 119 -3.73 -2.35 -24.68
CA PRO A 119 -4.85 -1.96 -25.53
C PRO A 119 -4.60 -2.11 -27.02
N GLU A 120 -3.33 -2.08 -27.45
CA GLU A 120 -2.94 -2.26 -28.84
C GLU A 120 -3.18 -3.70 -29.30
N ASP A 121 -2.84 -4.66 -28.44
CA ASP A 121 -2.82 -6.10 -28.71
C ASP A 121 -4.13 -6.83 -28.33
N LEU A 122 -5.18 -6.11 -27.94
CA LEU A 122 -6.48 -6.72 -27.62
C LEU A 122 -7.07 -7.40 -28.86
N SER A 123 -7.38 -8.69 -28.72
CA SER A 123 -8.16 -9.46 -29.70
C SER A 123 -9.62 -8.99 -29.73
N ILE A 124 -10.39 -9.45 -30.73
CA ILE A 124 -11.78 -9.00 -30.94
C ILE A 124 -12.68 -9.42 -29.76
N GLU A 125 -12.55 -10.66 -29.28
CA GLU A 125 -13.34 -11.19 -28.17
C GLU A 125 -12.95 -10.57 -26.83
N GLN A 126 -11.67 -10.23 -26.62
CA GLN A 126 -11.21 -9.50 -25.43
C GLN A 126 -11.75 -8.06 -25.44
N ALA A 127 -11.64 -7.37 -26.58
CA ALA A 127 -12.19 -6.04 -26.80
C ALA A 127 -13.71 -6.02 -26.57
N ALA A 128 -14.44 -6.98 -27.13
CA ALA A 128 -15.88 -7.11 -26.94
C ALA A 128 -16.26 -7.38 -25.47
N THR A 129 -15.44 -8.12 -24.74
CA THR A 129 -15.63 -8.37 -23.30
C THR A 129 -15.48 -7.07 -22.50
N LEU A 130 -14.38 -6.32 -22.69
CA LEU A 130 -14.18 -5.04 -22.02
C LEU A 130 -15.27 -4.03 -22.39
N VAL A 131 -15.66 -3.96 -23.68
CA VAL A 131 -16.73 -3.07 -24.11
C VAL A 131 -18.07 -3.45 -23.46
N GLY A 132 -18.33 -4.75 -23.30
CA GLY A 132 -19.52 -5.24 -22.61
C GLY A 132 -19.68 -4.70 -21.19
N MET A 133 -18.56 -4.42 -20.51
CA MET A 133 -18.52 -3.90 -19.15
C MET A 133 -18.95 -2.43 -19.03
N PHE A 134 -18.91 -1.61 -20.10
CA PHE A 134 -19.33 -0.19 -20.04
C PHE A 134 -20.76 -0.01 -19.53
N LYS A 135 -21.65 -0.93 -19.90
CA LYS A 135 -23.04 -0.93 -19.44
C LYS A 135 -23.15 -1.07 -17.91
N ASN A 136 -22.37 -1.99 -17.34
CA ASN A 136 -22.28 -2.21 -15.90
C ASN A 136 -21.10 -3.15 -15.58
N PRO A 137 -19.98 -2.63 -15.03
CA PRO A 137 -18.75 -3.40 -14.86
C PRO A 137 -18.87 -4.44 -13.74
N SER A 138 -19.83 -4.29 -12.84
CA SER A 138 -20.13 -5.21 -11.74
C SER A 138 -20.96 -6.41 -12.22
N LEU A 139 -21.95 -6.16 -13.08
CA LEU A 139 -22.86 -7.19 -13.59
C LEU A 139 -22.22 -8.06 -14.67
N TYR A 140 -21.41 -7.46 -15.53
CA TYR A 140 -20.75 -8.12 -16.68
C TYR A 140 -19.26 -8.37 -16.43
N ASN A 141 -18.87 -8.50 -15.16
CA ASN A 141 -17.49 -8.77 -14.80
C ASN A 141 -17.09 -10.21 -15.17
N PRO A 142 -16.05 -10.43 -16.00
CA PRO A 142 -15.68 -11.77 -16.45
C PRO A 142 -15.07 -12.65 -15.35
N ILE A 143 -14.61 -12.07 -14.23
CA ILE A 143 -14.06 -12.82 -13.11
C ILE A 143 -15.17 -13.29 -12.17
N ARG A 144 -16.09 -12.40 -11.85
CA ARG A 144 -17.15 -12.67 -10.86
C ARG A 144 -18.40 -13.32 -11.46
N ARG A 145 -18.73 -13.01 -12.72
CA ARG A 145 -20.00 -13.41 -13.37
C ARG A 145 -19.75 -13.83 -14.82
N LYS A 146 -19.04 -14.95 -14.99
CA LYS A 146 -18.58 -15.49 -16.29
C LYS A 146 -19.71 -15.60 -17.31
N ASP A 147 -20.85 -16.20 -16.96
CA ASP A 147 -21.95 -16.43 -17.90
C ASP A 147 -22.59 -15.12 -18.39
N ASN A 148 -22.75 -14.14 -17.48
CA ASN A 148 -23.25 -12.82 -17.83
C ASN A 148 -22.27 -12.08 -18.74
N ALA A 149 -20.98 -12.15 -18.43
CA ALA A 149 -19.92 -11.52 -19.21
C ALA A 149 -19.84 -12.14 -20.62
N LEU A 150 -19.91 -13.47 -20.72
CA LEU A 150 -19.94 -14.22 -21.98
C LEU A 150 -21.15 -13.82 -22.84
N SER A 151 -22.35 -13.82 -22.25
CA SER A 151 -23.57 -13.40 -22.94
C SER A 151 -23.48 -11.96 -23.42
N ARG A 152 -22.88 -11.07 -22.62
CA ARG A 152 -22.72 -9.66 -22.97
C ARG A 152 -21.67 -9.44 -24.06
N ARG A 153 -20.54 -10.17 -24.01
CA ARG A 153 -19.53 -10.21 -25.07
C ARG A 153 -20.15 -10.61 -26.40
N ASN A 154 -20.94 -11.68 -26.41
CA ASN A 154 -21.60 -12.17 -27.63
C ASN A 154 -22.63 -11.15 -28.16
N LEU A 155 -23.33 -10.44 -27.28
CA LEU A 155 -24.18 -9.31 -27.68
C LEU A 155 -23.37 -8.19 -28.35
N VAL A 156 -22.19 -7.83 -27.81
CA VAL A 156 -21.30 -6.84 -28.44
C VAL A 156 -20.85 -7.30 -29.82
N LEU A 157 -20.44 -8.57 -29.97
CA LEU A 157 -20.08 -9.15 -31.27
C LEU A 157 -21.23 -9.06 -32.28
N ASN A 158 -22.47 -9.37 -31.87
CA ASN A 158 -23.65 -9.19 -32.71
C ASN A 158 -23.89 -7.73 -33.10
N GLN A 159 -23.64 -6.76 -32.20
CA GLN A 159 -23.73 -5.33 -32.57
C GLN A 159 -22.66 -4.95 -33.59
N MET A 160 -21.47 -5.56 -33.53
CA MET A 160 -20.42 -5.34 -34.53
C MET A 160 -20.82 -5.88 -35.90
N VAL A 161 -21.58 -6.97 -35.99
CA VAL A 161 -22.18 -7.44 -37.26
C VAL A 161 -23.21 -6.43 -37.78
N VAL A 162 -24.12 -5.97 -36.92
CA VAL A 162 -25.15 -4.97 -37.31
C VAL A 162 -24.53 -3.65 -37.78
N ALA A 163 -23.33 -3.33 -37.30
CA ALA A 163 -22.56 -2.15 -37.70
C ALA A 163 -21.60 -2.39 -38.89
N ASP A 164 -21.68 -3.56 -39.54
CA ASP A 164 -20.83 -3.98 -40.67
C ASP A 164 -19.31 -4.02 -40.33
N TYR A 165 -18.96 -4.26 -39.06
CA TYR A 165 -17.56 -4.40 -38.62
C TYR A 165 -17.07 -5.85 -38.57
N LEU A 166 -17.99 -6.82 -38.60
CA LEU A 166 -17.73 -8.26 -38.64
C LEU A 166 -18.73 -8.92 -39.59
N SER A 167 -18.31 -9.97 -40.28
CA SER A 167 -19.23 -10.88 -40.96
C SER A 167 -19.97 -11.78 -39.96
N GLN A 168 -21.11 -12.33 -40.37
CA GLN A 168 -21.84 -13.30 -39.54
C GLN A 168 -20.99 -14.53 -39.22
N ALA A 169 -20.21 -15.04 -40.19
CA ALA A 169 -19.34 -16.19 -40.01
C ALA A 169 -18.23 -15.94 -38.97
N GLU A 170 -17.59 -14.76 -39.00
CA GLU A 170 -16.61 -14.38 -37.99
C GLU A 170 -17.25 -14.25 -36.61
N CYS A 171 -18.45 -13.65 -36.54
CA CYS A 171 -19.19 -13.51 -35.29
C CYS A 171 -19.50 -14.88 -34.67
N ASP A 172 -20.01 -15.83 -35.46
CA ASP A 172 -20.34 -17.18 -34.99
C ASP A 172 -19.08 -17.91 -34.48
N SER A 173 -17.96 -17.78 -35.20
CA SER A 173 -16.66 -18.33 -34.78
C SER A 173 -16.17 -17.72 -33.46
N LEU A 174 -16.27 -16.40 -33.29
CA LEU A 174 -15.85 -15.70 -32.08
C LEU A 174 -16.78 -16.00 -30.88
N GLN A 175 -18.07 -16.19 -31.13
CA GLN A 175 -19.03 -16.55 -30.09
C GLN A 175 -18.80 -17.96 -29.54
N ALA A 176 -18.30 -18.88 -30.38
CA ALA A 176 -17.91 -20.23 -29.97
C ALA A 176 -16.66 -20.27 -29.08
N LEU A 177 -15.81 -19.23 -29.11
CA LEU A 177 -14.63 -19.18 -28.25
C LEU A 177 -15.01 -19.07 -26.77
N PRO A 178 -14.37 -19.84 -25.88
CA PRO A 178 -14.57 -19.72 -24.45
C PRO A 178 -14.14 -18.34 -23.94
N LEU A 179 -14.75 -17.87 -22.85
CA LEU A 179 -14.30 -16.65 -22.17
C LEU A 179 -13.05 -16.96 -21.35
N VAL A 180 -11.88 -16.71 -21.91
CA VAL A 180 -10.58 -16.87 -21.24
C VAL A 180 -10.10 -15.52 -20.73
N THR A 181 -9.76 -15.44 -19.45
CA THR A 181 -9.11 -14.26 -18.84
C THR A 181 -7.76 -14.65 -18.27
N ASP A 182 -6.73 -13.84 -18.51
CA ASP A 182 -5.47 -13.88 -17.76
C ASP A 182 -5.52 -12.76 -16.71
N TYR A 183 -6.16 -13.09 -15.59
CA TYR A 183 -6.52 -12.10 -14.59
C TYR A 183 -5.36 -11.81 -13.64
N GLN A 184 -4.89 -10.57 -13.66
CA GLN A 184 -3.86 -10.04 -12.78
C GLN A 184 -4.48 -8.94 -11.92
N ARG A 185 -4.39 -9.04 -10.58
CA ARG A 185 -4.76 -7.91 -9.73
C ARG A 185 -3.67 -6.86 -9.86
N ILE A 186 -3.97 -5.70 -10.46
CA ILE A 186 -3.14 -4.52 -10.24
C ILE A 186 -3.42 -4.06 -8.80
N SER A 187 -2.59 -4.53 -7.88
CA SER A 187 -2.59 -4.02 -6.52
C SER A 187 -1.51 -2.96 -6.36
N HIS A 188 -1.85 -1.84 -5.72
CA HIS A 188 -0.83 -0.90 -5.24
C HIS A 188 0.07 -1.51 -4.15
N THR A 189 -0.28 -2.70 -3.66
CA THR A 189 0.52 -3.50 -2.72
C THR A 189 1.57 -4.37 -3.42
N GLU A 190 1.56 -4.43 -4.74
CA GLU A 190 2.40 -5.29 -5.57
C GLU A 190 3.29 -4.46 -6.52
N GLY A 191 4.34 -5.11 -7.05
CA GLY A 191 5.43 -4.47 -7.78
C GLY A 191 6.53 -3.91 -6.87
N LEU A 192 7.58 -3.34 -7.48
CA LEU A 192 8.76 -2.85 -6.77
C LEU A 192 8.44 -1.76 -5.73
N ALA A 193 9.19 -1.79 -4.63
CA ALA A 193 9.20 -0.81 -3.54
C ALA A 193 7.80 -0.51 -2.94
N PRO A 194 6.99 -1.53 -2.59
CA PRO A 194 5.61 -1.30 -2.15
C PRO A 194 5.54 -0.51 -0.83
N TYR A 195 6.48 -0.74 0.10
CA TYR A 195 6.59 0.02 1.34
C TYR A 195 6.95 1.49 1.08
N PHE A 196 7.94 1.75 0.23
CA PHE A 196 8.36 3.13 -0.09
C PHE A 196 7.25 3.90 -0.82
N ARG A 197 6.62 3.28 -1.81
CA ARG A 197 5.44 3.83 -2.49
C ARG A 197 4.35 4.15 -1.47
N GLN A 198 4.18 3.30 -0.46
CA GLN A 198 3.20 3.61 0.56
C GLN A 198 3.58 4.71 1.53
N TYR A 199 4.84 4.77 1.92
CA TYR A 199 5.39 5.85 2.71
C TYR A 199 5.14 7.19 2.01
N LEU A 200 5.53 7.32 0.73
CA LEU A 200 5.28 8.51 -0.08
C LEU A 200 3.81 8.87 -0.16
N ARG A 201 2.96 7.88 -0.36
CA ARG A 201 1.50 8.07 -0.43
C ARG A 201 0.93 8.65 0.86
N VAL A 202 1.34 8.13 2.02
CA VAL A 202 0.92 8.65 3.33
C VAL A 202 1.46 10.05 3.53
N MET A 203 2.73 10.29 3.22
CA MET A 203 3.36 11.60 3.33
C MET A 203 2.64 12.66 2.51
N MET A 204 2.42 12.43 1.21
CA MET A 204 1.82 13.42 0.32
C MET A 204 0.34 13.68 0.61
N MET A 205 -0.39 12.66 1.07
CA MET A 205 -1.82 12.75 1.36
C MET A 205 -2.13 13.15 2.80
N HIS A 206 -1.09 13.36 3.62
CA HIS A 206 -1.25 13.69 5.04
C HIS A 206 -2.12 14.94 5.19
N SER A 207 -3.08 14.90 6.12
CA SER A 207 -3.87 16.08 6.49
C SER A 207 -3.10 16.94 7.50
N LYS A 208 -3.48 18.21 7.62
CA LYS A 208 -2.93 19.09 8.66
C LYS A 208 -3.07 18.41 10.03
N PRO A 209 -1.98 18.23 10.79
CA PRO A 209 -2.04 17.63 12.12
C PRO A 209 -2.95 18.44 13.05
N GLU A 210 -3.88 17.77 13.71
CA GLU A 210 -4.73 18.35 14.76
C GLU A 210 -4.72 17.41 15.96
N ARG A 211 -4.46 17.93 17.17
CA ARG A 211 -4.24 17.10 18.37
C ARG A 211 -5.35 16.07 18.62
N LYS A 212 -6.61 16.42 18.34
CA LYS A 212 -7.78 15.52 18.50
C LYS A 212 -7.73 14.24 17.65
N ASN A 213 -6.92 14.22 16.58
CA ASN A 213 -6.78 13.08 15.67
C ASN A 213 -5.67 12.11 16.11
N TYR A 214 -4.93 12.44 17.17
CA TYR A 214 -3.87 11.61 17.74
C TYR A 214 -4.32 11.04 19.08
N ALA A 215 -3.92 9.82 19.38
CA ALA A 215 -4.15 9.25 20.69
C ALA A 215 -3.34 10.00 21.77
N SER A 216 -3.77 9.92 23.02
CA SER A 216 -3.12 10.64 24.13
C SER A 216 -1.62 10.32 24.24
N TRP A 217 -1.22 9.06 24.04
CA TRP A 217 0.18 8.62 24.06
C TRP A 217 1.00 8.96 22.81
N GLN A 218 0.41 9.62 21.81
CA GLN A 218 1.07 9.99 20.55
C GLN A 218 1.53 11.46 20.52
N ASP A 219 1.92 12.02 21.66
CA ASP A 219 2.43 13.41 21.75
C ASP A 219 3.63 13.65 20.82
N GLN A 220 4.64 12.77 20.85
CA GLN A 220 5.81 12.91 20.00
C GLN A 220 5.46 12.84 18.52
N LEU A 221 4.60 11.91 18.12
CA LEU A 221 4.17 11.77 16.72
C LEU A 221 3.43 13.04 16.25
N PHE A 222 2.53 13.58 17.07
CA PHE A 222 1.84 14.83 16.76
C PHE A 222 2.82 15.99 16.59
N TYR A 223 3.82 16.09 17.45
CA TYR A 223 4.88 17.10 17.33
C TYR A 223 5.66 16.93 16.04
N ASP A 224 6.17 15.72 15.76
CA ASP A 224 6.96 15.40 14.57
C ASP A 224 6.18 15.72 13.28
N ASP A 225 4.91 15.28 13.21
CA ASP A 225 4.04 15.53 12.05
C ASP A 225 3.71 17.03 11.91
N SER A 226 3.57 17.76 13.01
CA SER A 226 3.31 19.21 12.99
C SER A 226 4.52 19.99 12.47
N VAL A 227 5.73 19.59 12.88
CA VAL A 227 6.98 20.17 12.36
C VAL A 227 7.13 19.82 10.88
N ALA A 228 6.91 18.57 10.48
CA ALA A 228 6.98 18.15 9.08
C ALA A 228 5.94 18.89 8.22
N TRP A 229 4.73 19.13 8.73
CA TRP A 229 3.74 19.93 8.03
C TRP A 229 4.23 21.36 7.72
N GLU A 230 5.03 21.98 8.57
CA GLU A 230 5.55 23.33 8.31
C GLU A 230 6.88 23.33 7.53
N THR A 231 7.72 22.31 7.71
CA THR A 231 9.12 22.33 7.22
C THR A 231 9.38 21.42 6.02
N ASP A 232 8.58 20.36 5.83
CA ASP A 232 8.72 19.44 4.70
C ASP A 232 7.73 19.82 3.57
N PRO A 233 8.23 20.24 2.39
CA PRO A 233 7.38 20.64 1.28
C PRO A 233 6.57 19.47 0.69
N LEU A 234 7.04 18.22 0.86
CA LEU A 234 6.35 17.03 0.36
C LEU A 234 5.27 16.56 1.35
N PHE A 235 5.45 16.79 2.64
CA PHE A 235 4.49 16.40 3.67
C PHE A 235 3.16 17.17 3.49
N GLY A 236 2.08 16.43 3.26
CA GLY A 236 0.75 16.97 2.98
C GLY A 236 0.63 17.70 1.64
N TRP A 237 1.55 17.50 0.69
CA TRP A 237 1.59 18.24 -0.58
C TRP A 237 0.22 18.24 -1.31
N CYS A 238 -0.47 17.10 -1.38
CA CYS A 238 -1.77 16.99 -2.04
C CYS A 238 -2.86 17.83 -1.34
N LYS A 239 -2.73 18.04 -0.02
CA LYS A 239 -3.65 18.85 0.79
C LYS A 239 -3.28 20.33 0.81
N LYS A 240 -2.00 20.67 0.61
CA LYS A 240 -1.53 22.05 0.52
C LYS A 240 -1.78 22.67 -0.86
N ASN A 241 -1.80 21.85 -1.91
CA ASN A 241 -1.92 22.30 -3.30
C ASN A 241 -3.31 22.06 -3.87
N LYS A 242 -3.77 22.98 -4.72
CA LYS A 242 -5.08 22.93 -5.40
C LYS A 242 -4.91 22.91 -6.93
N LYS A 243 -5.84 22.24 -7.59
CA LYS A 243 -6.02 22.26 -9.05
C LYS A 243 -6.69 23.57 -9.49
N LYS A 244 -6.75 23.80 -10.80
CA LYS A 244 -7.40 24.98 -11.40
C LYS A 244 -8.89 25.10 -11.05
N ASP A 245 -9.55 23.97 -10.78
CA ASP A 245 -10.96 23.92 -10.36
C ASP A 245 -11.16 24.18 -8.85
N GLY A 246 -10.09 24.46 -8.10
CA GLY A 246 -10.13 24.73 -6.66
C GLY A 246 -10.14 23.47 -5.78
N SER A 247 -10.25 22.27 -6.36
CA SER A 247 -10.16 21.01 -5.61
C SER A 247 -8.71 20.61 -5.32
N HIS A 248 -8.50 19.82 -4.28
CA HIS A 248 -7.16 19.34 -3.90
C HIS A 248 -6.67 18.23 -4.82
N TYR A 249 -5.35 18.11 -4.95
CA TYR A 249 -4.75 16.99 -5.67
C TYR A 249 -5.01 15.66 -4.96
N ASN A 250 -5.12 14.59 -5.74
CA ASN A 250 -5.25 13.23 -5.24
C ASN A 250 -4.29 12.30 -6.00
N ILE A 251 -3.38 11.67 -5.25
CA ILE A 251 -2.35 10.77 -5.77
C ILE A 251 -2.91 9.58 -6.57
N TYR A 252 -4.15 9.16 -6.30
CA TYR A 252 -4.76 8.02 -6.96
C TYR A 252 -5.42 8.35 -8.30
N THR A 253 -5.94 9.57 -8.46
CA THR A 253 -6.87 9.90 -9.55
C THR A 253 -6.36 10.97 -10.51
N ASP A 254 -5.38 11.77 -10.09
CA ASP A 254 -5.00 12.97 -10.82
C ASP A 254 -3.77 12.77 -11.73
N GLY A 255 -3.29 11.53 -11.89
CA GLY A 255 -2.25 11.18 -12.86
C GLY A 255 -0.87 11.80 -12.58
N LEU A 256 -0.56 12.09 -11.32
CA LEU A 256 0.72 12.65 -10.91
C LEU A 256 1.90 11.74 -11.30
N LYS A 257 2.96 12.34 -11.84
CA LYS A 257 4.25 11.65 -12.09
C LYS A 257 5.23 12.03 -10.99
N ILE A 258 5.64 11.05 -10.19
CA ILE A 258 6.55 11.23 -9.06
C ILE A 258 7.87 10.57 -9.42
N TYR A 259 8.93 11.37 -9.56
CA TYR A 259 10.29 10.88 -9.76
C TYR A 259 10.98 10.77 -8.40
N THR A 260 11.64 9.64 -8.16
CA THR A 260 12.21 9.31 -6.85
C THR A 260 13.67 8.90 -6.99
N THR A 261 14.37 8.79 -5.87
CA THR A 261 15.79 8.45 -5.82
C THR A 261 16.07 6.94 -5.85
N ILE A 262 15.02 6.11 -5.77
CA ILE A 262 15.14 4.65 -5.78
C ILE A 262 15.77 4.18 -7.09
N ASP A 263 16.85 3.40 -7.00
CA ASP A 263 17.41 2.68 -8.13
C ASP A 263 16.67 1.34 -8.22
N SER A 264 15.97 1.10 -9.34
CA SER A 264 15.14 -0.08 -9.52
C SER A 264 15.91 -1.39 -9.43
N ARG A 265 17.18 -1.41 -9.84
CA ARG A 265 18.04 -2.60 -9.78
C ARG A 265 18.45 -2.89 -8.35
N MET A 266 18.89 -1.85 -7.63
CA MET A 266 19.23 -1.99 -6.20
C MET A 266 18.02 -2.38 -5.36
N GLN A 267 16.85 -1.81 -5.67
CA GLN A 267 15.60 -2.17 -5.01
C GLN A 267 15.26 -3.64 -5.21
N GLN A 268 15.36 -4.14 -6.44
CA GLN A 268 15.10 -5.54 -6.74
C GLN A 268 16.03 -6.46 -5.94
N TYR A 269 17.34 -6.21 -5.95
CA TYR A 269 18.30 -6.99 -5.17
C TYR A 269 18.05 -6.91 -3.66
N ALA A 270 17.61 -5.76 -3.15
CA ALA A 270 17.27 -5.61 -1.74
C ALA A 270 16.04 -6.45 -1.35
N GLU A 271 15.00 -6.46 -2.18
CA GLU A 271 13.80 -7.27 -1.97
C GLU A 271 14.13 -8.77 -2.03
N GLU A 272 14.90 -9.19 -3.03
CA GLU A 272 15.37 -10.57 -3.18
C GLU A 272 16.22 -11.00 -1.97
N ALA A 273 17.21 -10.21 -1.58
CA ALA A 273 18.09 -10.53 -0.44
C ALA A 273 17.32 -10.66 0.88
N VAL A 274 16.38 -9.74 1.15
CA VAL A 274 15.52 -9.83 2.35
C VAL A 274 14.62 -11.06 2.28
N TYR A 275 14.03 -11.36 1.12
CA TYR A 275 13.19 -12.54 0.95
C TYR A 275 13.99 -13.83 1.14
N GLU A 276 15.11 -14.00 0.46
CA GLU A 276 15.98 -15.18 0.58
C GLU A 276 16.45 -15.38 2.01
N HIS A 277 16.95 -14.33 2.67
CA HIS A 277 17.49 -14.44 4.00
C HIS A 277 16.41 -14.72 5.06
N ILE A 278 15.28 -13.99 5.00
CA ILE A 278 14.23 -14.15 6.01
C ILE A 278 13.32 -15.33 5.69
N ALA A 279 12.72 -15.38 4.51
CA ALA A 279 11.72 -16.38 4.16
C ALA A 279 12.31 -17.78 3.96
N LEU A 280 13.45 -17.88 3.26
CA LEU A 280 14.01 -19.17 2.85
C LEU A 280 15.01 -19.74 3.87
N ASN A 281 15.64 -18.88 4.67
CA ASN A 281 16.69 -19.31 5.63
C ASN A 281 16.27 -19.19 7.10
N LEU A 282 15.98 -17.97 7.59
CA LEU A 282 15.71 -17.77 9.02
C LEU A 282 14.33 -18.24 9.48
N GLN A 283 13.28 -18.00 8.69
CA GLN A 283 11.92 -18.39 9.07
C GLN A 283 11.78 -19.90 9.29
N PRO A 284 12.28 -20.79 8.42
CA PRO A 284 12.19 -22.23 8.65
C PRO A 284 12.95 -22.69 9.89
N LYS A 285 14.07 -22.03 10.22
CA LYS A 285 14.82 -22.29 11.47
C LYS A 285 14.01 -21.87 12.69
N PHE A 286 13.39 -20.69 12.66
CA PHE A 286 12.55 -20.20 13.74
C PHE A 286 11.32 -21.09 13.96
N PHE A 287 10.63 -21.49 12.90
CA PHE A 287 9.51 -22.44 13.01
C PHE A 287 9.93 -23.77 13.63
N ARG A 288 11.11 -24.28 13.27
CA ARG A 288 11.67 -25.51 13.83
C ARG A 288 12.00 -25.37 15.31
N GLU A 289 12.63 -24.25 15.69
CA GLU A 289 12.97 -23.94 17.08
C GLU A 289 11.70 -23.87 17.96
N LYS A 290 10.64 -23.23 17.47
CA LYS A 290 9.39 -23.02 18.22
C LYS A 290 8.40 -24.19 18.15
N LYS A 291 8.62 -25.18 17.28
CA LYS A 291 7.72 -26.33 17.11
C LYS A 291 7.51 -27.07 18.44
N GLY A 292 6.25 -27.27 18.81
CA GLY A 292 5.87 -28.01 20.02
C GLY A 292 6.05 -27.26 21.36
N ARG A 293 6.54 -26.01 21.35
CA ARG A 293 6.69 -25.22 22.59
C ARG A 293 5.37 -24.57 22.99
N SER A 294 4.94 -24.77 24.23
CA SER A 294 3.69 -24.21 24.76
C SER A 294 3.64 -22.67 24.73
N TYR A 295 4.81 -22.02 24.80
CA TYR A 295 4.98 -20.57 24.76
C TYR A 295 5.18 -20.00 23.34
N ALA A 296 5.25 -20.83 22.29
CA ALA A 296 5.48 -20.36 20.92
C ALA A 296 4.44 -19.31 20.48
N PRO A 297 4.81 -18.26 19.74
CA PRO A 297 6.15 -17.92 19.25
C PRO A 297 7.00 -17.10 20.25
N TYR A 298 6.53 -16.90 21.47
CA TYR A 298 7.13 -16.00 22.44
C TYR A 298 8.36 -16.59 23.14
N THR A 299 8.96 -15.81 24.05
CA THR A 299 10.02 -16.28 24.95
C THR A 299 9.43 -17.02 26.14
N GLU A 300 10.21 -17.94 26.73
CA GLU A 300 9.85 -18.67 27.96
C GLU A 300 9.81 -17.77 29.20
N HIS A 301 10.38 -16.57 29.14
CA HIS A 301 10.31 -15.59 30.22
C HIS A 301 8.95 -14.92 30.36
N LEU A 302 8.01 -15.13 29.42
CA LEU A 302 6.65 -14.62 29.52
C LEU A 302 5.70 -15.67 30.12
N SER A 303 4.93 -15.24 31.12
CA SER A 303 3.86 -16.07 31.69
C SER A 303 2.69 -16.22 30.71
N ALA A 304 1.88 -17.26 30.90
CA ALA A 304 0.68 -17.49 30.09
C ALA A 304 -0.30 -16.29 30.14
N ALA A 305 -0.42 -15.63 31.30
CA ALA A 305 -1.26 -14.43 31.46
C ALA A 305 -0.73 -13.23 30.67
N GLN A 306 0.58 -13.04 30.60
CA GLN A 306 1.20 -12.01 29.77
C GLN A 306 0.97 -12.30 28.28
N VAL A 307 1.12 -13.55 27.86
CA VAL A 307 0.84 -13.97 26.47
C VAL A 307 -0.63 -13.73 26.11
N ASP A 308 -1.57 -14.11 26.96
CA ASP A 308 -3.01 -13.87 26.73
C ASP A 308 -3.30 -12.35 26.65
N SER A 309 -2.69 -11.55 27.52
CA SER A 309 -2.82 -10.09 27.50
C SER A 309 -2.33 -9.48 26.17
N ILE A 310 -1.19 -9.95 25.66
CA ILE A 310 -0.67 -9.53 24.35
C ILE A 310 -1.65 -9.91 23.24
N LEU A 311 -2.13 -11.15 23.21
CA LEU A 311 -3.07 -11.61 22.18
C LEU A 311 -4.38 -10.81 22.21
N TRP A 312 -4.94 -10.54 23.40
CA TRP A 312 -6.16 -9.73 23.54
C TRP A 312 -5.96 -8.26 23.21
N MET A 313 -4.77 -7.69 23.46
CA MET A 313 -4.44 -6.35 22.99
C MET A 313 -4.50 -6.28 21.46
N ASN A 314 -3.89 -7.26 20.77
CA ASN A 314 -3.93 -7.33 19.30
C ASN A 314 -5.36 -7.60 18.79
N ALA A 315 -6.13 -8.45 19.47
CA ALA A 315 -7.53 -8.71 19.12
C ALA A 315 -8.36 -7.41 19.19
N ARG A 316 -8.20 -6.59 20.23
CA ARG A 316 -8.90 -5.30 20.41
C ARG A 316 -8.61 -4.29 19.31
N GLN A 317 -7.41 -4.35 18.72
CA GLN A 317 -7.00 -3.47 17.62
C GLN A 317 -7.53 -3.92 16.25
N SER A 318 -8.07 -5.14 16.16
CA SER A 318 -8.58 -5.67 14.89
C SER A 318 -9.94 -5.08 14.50
N GLU A 319 -10.20 -5.00 13.19
CA GLU A 319 -11.50 -4.57 12.68
C GLU A 319 -12.63 -5.50 13.12
N ARG A 320 -12.35 -6.81 13.25
CA ARG A 320 -13.31 -7.79 13.77
C ARG A 320 -13.82 -7.39 15.16
N TYR A 321 -12.93 -6.98 16.06
CA TYR A 321 -13.32 -6.53 17.40
C TYR A 321 -14.14 -5.23 17.33
N ARG A 322 -13.70 -4.25 16.51
CA ARG A 322 -14.43 -2.99 16.30
C ARG A 322 -15.85 -3.23 15.81
N VAL A 323 -16.04 -4.10 14.82
CA VAL A 323 -17.35 -4.48 14.27
C VAL A 323 -18.24 -5.14 15.33
N LEU A 324 -17.71 -6.10 16.10
CA LEU A 324 -18.49 -6.77 17.15
C LEU A 324 -18.89 -5.81 18.28
N ARG A 325 -18.01 -4.91 18.68
CA ARG A 325 -18.32 -3.86 19.66
C ARG A 325 -19.39 -2.91 19.15
N LYS A 326 -19.30 -2.48 17.89
CA LYS A 326 -20.31 -1.63 17.25
C LYS A 326 -21.66 -2.35 17.14
N ALA A 327 -21.65 -3.68 17.00
CA ALA A 327 -22.84 -4.53 17.04
C ALA A 327 -23.38 -4.80 18.47
N GLY A 328 -22.85 -4.13 19.51
CA GLY A 328 -23.35 -4.23 20.88
C GLY A 328 -22.98 -5.51 21.62
N LYS A 329 -22.04 -6.31 21.09
CA LYS A 329 -21.64 -7.58 21.72
C LYS A 329 -20.91 -7.37 23.05
N SER A 330 -21.24 -8.22 24.03
CA SER A 330 -20.56 -8.25 25.32
C SER A 330 -19.10 -8.70 25.17
N ASN A 331 -18.27 -8.40 26.18
CA ASN A 331 -16.87 -8.84 26.16
C ASN A 331 -16.75 -10.37 26.11
N ASP A 332 -17.67 -11.10 26.74
CA ASP A 332 -17.65 -12.56 26.77
C ASP A 332 -18.10 -13.16 25.44
N GLU A 333 -19.10 -12.56 24.78
CA GLU A 333 -19.50 -12.96 23.43
C GLU A 333 -18.36 -12.74 22.43
N ILE A 334 -17.66 -11.61 22.54
CA ILE A 334 -16.48 -11.33 21.70
C ILE A 334 -15.37 -12.34 22.00
N ARG A 335 -15.12 -12.63 23.27
CA ARG A 335 -14.12 -13.61 23.66
C ARG A 335 -14.42 -14.98 23.06
N LYS A 336 -15.68 -15.41 23.13
CA LYS A 336 -16.15 -16.64 22.49
C LYS A 336 -15.94 -16.57 20.98
N ASN A 337 -16.33 -15.48 20.31
CA ASN A 337 -16.16 -15.32 18.86
C ASN A 337 -14.70 -15.46 18.39
N PHE A 338 -13.75 -14.90 19.14
CA PHE A 338 -12.32 -14.99 18.83
C PHE A 338 -11.71 -16.36 19.10
N LYS A 339 -12.36 -17.19 19.92
CA LYS A 339 -11.94 -18.57 20.23
C LYS A 339 -12.66 -19.62 19.37
N THR A 340 -13.74 -19.26 18.67
CA THR A 340 -14.45 -20.18 17.78
C THR A 340 -13.72 -20.30 16.44
N PRO A 341 -13.36 -21.54 16.00
CA PRO A 341 -12.79 -21.76 14.67
C PRO A 341 -13.74 -21.34 13.55
N VAL A 342 -13.20 -20.66 12.55
CA VAL A 342 -13.91 -20.29 11.32
C VAL A 342 -13.03 -20.58 10.11
N PRO A 343 -13.60 -20.95 8.95
CA PRO A 343 -12.85 -21.02 7.71
C PRO A 343 -12.19 -19.68 7.41
N MET A 344 -10.90 -19.70 7.12
CA MET A 344 -10.13 -18.51 6.75
C MET A 344 -8.93 -18.88 5.89
N GLU A 345 -8.35 -17.87 5.27
CA GLU A 345 -7.12 -17.99 4.49
C GLU A 345 -5.96 -17.36 5.28
N VAL A 346 -4.82 -18.03 5.37
CA VAL A 346 -3.62 -17.53 6.10
C VAL A 346 -2.39 -17.50 5.21
N PHE A 347 -1.52 -16.52 5.45
CA PHE A 347 -0.29 -16.34 4.69
C PHE A 347 0.76 -17.41 5.00
N THR A 348 1.38 -17.96 3.97
CA THR A 348 2.66 -18.68 4.06
C THR A 348 3.61 -18.13 2.99
N TYR A 349 4.91 -18.36 3.15
CA TYR A 349 5.87 -18.01 2.10
C TYR A 349 5.69 -18.82 0.79
N LYS A 350 4.90 -19.90 0.81
CA LYS A 350 4.53 -20.67 -0.38
C LYS A 350 3.23 -20.17 -1.04
N GLY A 351 2.61 -19.14 -0.48
CA GLY A 351 1.30 -18.65 -0.89
C GLY A 351 0.28 -18.72 0.25
N MET A 352 -0.92 -18.25 -0.04
CA MET A 352 -2.04 -18.30 0.88
C MET A 352 -2.58 -19.73 1.00
N VAL A 353 -3.01 -20.11 2.20
CA VAL A 353 -3.51 -21.46 2.49
C VAL A 353 -4.84 -21.37 3.24
N ASP A 354 -5.86 -22.07 2.73
CA ASP A 354 -7.14 -22.23 3.41
C ASP A 354 -6.99 -23.11 4.65
N THR A 355 -7.62 -22.69 5.74
CA THR A 355 -7.54 -23.36 7.04
C THR A 355 -8.80 -23.13 7.87
N LEU A 356 -9.01 -24.00 8.86
CA LEU A 356 -10.02 -23.83 9.90
C LEU A 356 -9.31 -23.53 11.23
N MET A 357 -9.35 -22.27 11.69
CA MET A 357 -8.73 -21.88 12.97
C MET A 357 -9.50 -20.74 13.65
N SER A 358 -9.25 -20.50 14.94
CA SER A 358 -9.87 -19.36 15.63
C SER A 358 -9.16 -18.05 15.25
N PRO A 359 -9.86 -16.90 15.27
CA PRO A 359 -9.21 -15.60 15.08
C PRO A 359 -8.04 -15.34 16.05
N LEU A 360 -8.11 -15.85 17.28
CA LEU A 360 -7.03 -15.73 18.25
C LEU A 360 -5.81 -16.58 17.86
N ASP A 361 -6.03 -17.80 17.35
CA ASP A 361 -4.96 -18.65 16.82
C ASP A 361 -4.34 -18.03 15.57
N SER A 362 -5.13 -17.36 14.72
CA SER A 362 -4.62 -16.62 13.57
C SER A 362 -3.70 -15.46 13.99
N ILE A 363 -4.06 -14.70 15.02
CA ILE A 363 -3.18 -13.66 15.59
C ILE A 363 -1.87 -14.31 16.07
N ARG A 364 -1.96 -15.41 16.82
CA ARG A 364 -0.79 -16.13 17.33
C ARG A 364 0.08 -16.69 16.22
N TYR A 365 -0.53 -17.22 15.16
CA TYR A 365 0.15 -17.71 13.96
C TYR A 365 0.94 -16.59 13.28
N HIS A 366 0.33 -15.43 13.05
CA HIS A 366 1.01 -14.29 12.43
C HIS A 366 2.17 -13.72 13.28
N LYS A 367 2.15 -13.91 14.61
CA LYS A 367 3.28 -13.58 15.49
C LYS A 367 4.51 -14.48 15.30
N HIS A 368 4.39 -15.59 14.56
CA HIS A 368 5.54 -16.42 14.24
C HIS A 368 6.40 -15.86 13.10
N PHE A 369 5.90 -14.90 12.32
CA PHE A 369 6.64 -14.40 11.17
C PHE A 369 7.68 -13.36 11.60
N LEU A 370 8.92 -13.64 11.23
CA LEU A 370 10.03 -12.71 11.40
C LEU A 370 9.78 -11.46 10.54
N ARG A 371 10.22 -10.32 11.06
CA ARG A 371 10.11 -9.01 10.41
C ARG A 371 11.52 -8.49 10.14
N ALA A 372 11.68 -7.74 9.07
CA ALA A 372 12.94 -7.12 8.70
C ALA A 372 12.69 -5.72 8.14
N GLY A 373 13.66 -4.84 8.30
CA GLY A 373 13.76 -3.57 7.59
C GLY A 373 15.13 -3.52 6.91
N PHE A 374 15.17 -3.05 5.67
CA PHE A 374 16.41 -2.84 4.92
C PHE A 374 16.31 -1.52 4.16
N MET A 375 17.39 -0.75 4.21
CA MET A 375 17.51 0.53 3.52
C MET A 375 18.94 0.70 3.04
N SER A 376 19.10 1.24 1.85
CA SER A 376 20.40 1.68 1.33
C SER A 376 20.30 3.14 0.91
N MET A 377 21.33 3.92 1.24
CA MET A 377 21.43 5.33 0.90
C MET A 377 22.81 5.66 0.34
N ASP A 378 22.85 6.67 -0.51
CA ASP A 378 24.09 7.30 -0.95
C ASP A 378 24.65 8.17 0.19
N PRO A 379 25.88 7.92 0.67
CA PRO A 379 26.43 8.60 1.84
C PRO A 379 26.79 10.07 1.58
N TYR A 380 26.93 10.50 0.32
CA TYR A 380 27.35 11.86 0.00
C TYR A 380 26.17 12.84 -0.09
N ASN A 381 25.00 12.35 -0.51
CA ASN A 381 23.81 13.19 -0.71
C ASN A 381 22.58 12.73 0.09
N GLY A 382 22.66 11.60 0.80
CA GLY A 382 21.56 11.06 1.61
C GLY A 382 20.41 10.46 0.80
N HIS A 383 20.52 10.37 -0.52
CA HIS A 383 19.47 9.81 -1.36
C HIS A 383 19.25 8.32 -1.07
N VAL A 384 18.02 7.96 -0.77
CA VAL A 384 17.62 6.57 -0.57
C VAL A 384 17.58 5.86 -1.91
N LYS A 385 18.35 4.78 -2.05
CA LYS A 385 18.48 3.99 -3.29
C LYS A 385 17.69 2.70 -3.26
N ALA A 386 17.53 2.09 -2.09
CA ALA A 386 16.69 0.90 -1.90
C ALA A 386 15.99 0.97 -0.53
N TYR A 387 14.76 0.47 -0.46
CA TYR A 387 13.89 0.57 0.70
C TYR A 387 12.95 -0.63 0.80
N VAL A 388 13.12 -1.44 1.85
CA VAL A 388 12.33 -2.66 2.11
C VAL A 388 11.84 -2.62 3.56
N GLY A 389 10.57 -2.26 3.75
CA GLY A 389 9.93 -2.18 5.07
C GLY A 389 9.49 -3.53 5.65
N GLY A 390 9.69 -4.63 4.92
CA GLY A 390 9.33 -5.99 5.34
C GLY A 390 9.40 -7.00 4.21
N VAL A 391 9.31 -8.28 4.59
CA VAL A 391 9.50 -9.43 3.67
C VAL A 391 8.36 -9.56 2.64
N SER A 392 7.15 -9.14 3.01
CA SER A 392 6.00 -9.16 2.11
C SER A 392 4.98 -8.12 2.56
N PHE A 393 4.64 -7.20 1.65
CA PHE A 393 3.78 -6.05 1.95
C PHE A 393 2.30 -6.44 2.07
N VAL A 394 1.85 -7.43 1.28
CA VAL A 394 0.44 -7.88 1.25
C VAL A 394 -0.05 -8.32 2.64
N PRO A 395 0.58 -9.31 3.31
CA PRO A 395 0.19 -9.71 4.66
C PRO A 395 0.70 -8.77 5.76
N PHE A 396 1.73 -7.95 5.48
CA PHE A 396 2.40 -7.19 6.53
C PHE A 396 2.76 -5.75 6.14
N GLN A 397 1.77 -4.87 6.22
CA GLN A 397 1.92 -3.46 5.82
C GLN A 397 2.66 -2.58 6.84
N TYR A 398 2.99 -3.11 8.03
CA TYR A 398 3.74 -2.36 9.03
C TYR A 398 5.21 -2.21 8.59
N ASP A 399 5.61 -0.97 8.34
CA ASP A 399 6.92 -0.60 7.81
C ASP A 399 8.00 -0.59 8.91
N MET A 400 8.94 -1.52 8.80
CA MET A 400 10.04 -1.64 9.75
C MET A 400 11.15 -0.61 9.57
N VAL A 401 11.23 0.10 8.44
CA VAL A 401 12.26 1.12 8.22
C VAL A 401 11.88 2.42 8.92
N MET A 402 10.66 2.93 8.67
CA MET A 402 10.23 4.22 9.24
C MET A 402 9.44 4.11 10.55
N LEU A 403 8.64 3.06 10.75
CA LEU A 403 7.78 2.94 11.94
C LEU A 403 8.36 2.00 13.01
N GLY A 404 9.18 1.04 12.61
CA GLY A 404 9.71 -0.04 13.44
C GLY A 404 10.74 0.40 14.49
N ARG A 405 10.30 1.08 15.56
CA ARG A 405 11.19 1.47 16.66
C ARG A 405 11.74 0.24 17.42
N ARG A 406 13.06 0.22 17.61
CA ARG A 406 13.82 -0.83 18.30
C ARG A 406 14.97 -0.20 19.09
N GLN A 407 15.42 -0.90 20.14
CA GLN A 407 16.71 -0.59 20.74
C GLN A 407 17.81 -0.88 19.71
N VAL A 408 18.72 0.07 19.54
CA VAL A 408 19.82 -0.01 18.56
C VAL A 408 20.95 -0.92 19.04
N GLY A 409 21.11 -1.07 20.35
CA GLY A 409 22.22 -1.81 20.95
C GLY A 409 23.57 -1.24 20.51
N SER A 410 24.54 -2.13 20.30
CA SER A 410 25.93 -1.73 20.11
C SER A 410 26.24 -0.95 18.84
N THR A 411 25.27 -0.78 17.93
CA THR A 411 25.41 0.16 16.81
C THR A 411 25.45 1.63 17.26
N ILE A 412 25.15 1.92 18.54
CA ILE A 412 25.32 3.24 19.16
C ILE A 412 26.78 3.59 19.47
N LYS A 413 27.65 2.57 19.60
CA LYS A 413 29.03 2.75 20.05
C LYS A 413 29.86 3.66 19.14
N PRO A 414 29.81 3.58 17.79
CA PRO A 414 30.57 4.49 16.94
C PRO A 414 30.40 5.96 17.30
N TYR A 415 29.18 6.40 17.64
CA TYR A 415 28.92 7.79 18.07
C TYR A 415 29.66 8.14 19.37
N LEU A 416 29.75 7.21 20.32
CA LEU A 416 30.47 7.44 21.58
C LEU A 416 31.97 7.55 21.31
N TYR A 417 32.50 6.70 20.44
CA TYR A 417 33.91 6.77 20.04
C TYR A 417 34.21 8.06 19.28
N THR A 418 33.27 8.56 18.45
CA THR A 418 33.39 9.90 17.84
C THR A 418 33.50 10.98 18.90
N LEU A 419 32.60 10.99 19.89
CA LEU A 419 32.69 11.96 20.99
C LEU A 419 34.00 11.81 21.77
N ALA A 420 34.49 10.58 21.99
CA ALA A 420 35.76 10.38 22.68
C ALA A 420 36.92 11.00 21.90
N MET A 421 36.91 10.86 20.57
CA MET A 421 37.92 11.47 19.71
C MET A 421 37.85 13.00 19.69
N GLU A 422 36.65 13.58 19.76
CA GLU A 422 36.50 15.04 19.90
C GLU A 422 37.04 15.57 21.24
N GLU A 423 36.94 14.76 22.29
CA GLU A 423 37.48 15.05 23.63
C GLU A 423 38.98 14.70 23.77
N GLY A 424 39.64 14.34 22.67
CA GLY A 424 41.10 14.14 22.61
C GLY A 424 41.59 12.71 22.75
N PHE A 425 40.71 11.71 22.88
CA PHE A 425 41.11 10.31 22.86
C PHE A 425 41.55 9.87 21.46
N GLN A 426 42.56 9.02 21.38
CA GLN A 426 43.08 8.48 20.12
C GLN A 426 42.80 6.97 20.00
N PRO A 427 42.67 6.43 18.77
CA PRO A 427 42.45 4.99 18.56
C PRO A 427 43.49 4.07 19.22
N CYS A 428 44.71 4.58 19.43
CA CYS A 428 45.82 3.86 20.04
C CYS A 428 45.86 3.96 21.57
N ASP A 429 45.00 4.77 22.19
CA ASP A 429 45.03 4.99 23.63
C ASP A 429 44.82 3.67 24.39
N PRO A 430 45.70 3.37 25.37
CA PRO A 430 45.64 2.12 26.09
C PRO A 430 44.53 2.15 27.14
N VAL A 431 43.72 1.10 27.20
CA VAL A 431 42.65 0.89 28.18
C VAL A 431 42.71 -0.54 28.70
N ARG A 432 42.46 -0.72 29.99
CA ARG A 432 42.39 -2.05 30.58
C ARG A 432 41.03 -2.68 30.30
N ASN A 433 41.04 -3.90 29.77
CA ASN A 433 39.81 -4.63 29.45
C ASN A 433 39.31 -5.41 30.67
N GLU A 434 38.60 -4.76 31.57
CA GLU A 434 38.06 -5.36 32.80
C GLU A 434 36.67 -4.83 33.16
N PRO A 435 35.88 -5.54 33.98
CA PRO A 435 34.59 -5.06 34.44
C PRO A 435 34.70 -3.68 35.10
N ILE A 436 33.82 -2.77 34.71
CA ILE A 436 33.72 -1.42 35.27
C ILE A 436 32.37 -1.23 35.97
N THR A 437 32.38 -0.47 37.05
CA THR A 437 31.18 -0.05 37.78
C THR A 437 31.15 1.47 37.82
N LEU A 438 30.06 2.05 37.34
CA LEU A 438 29.80 3.50 37.41
C LEU A 438 28.68 3.77 38.41
N MET A 439 28.75 4.88 39.15
CA MET A 439 27.68 5.32 40.04
C MET A 439 26.75 6.25 39.30
N THR A 440 25.47 5.89 39.19
CA THR A 440 24.44 6.72 38.54
C THR A 440 24.17 7.99 39.34
N GLU A 441 23.44 8.94 38.74
CA GLU A 441 23.04 10.18 39.43
C GLU A 441 22.21 9.93 40.70
N ASN A 442 21.48 8.80 40.74
CA ASN A 442 20.70 8.38 41.90
C ASN A 442 21.53 7.61 42.95
N GLY A 443 22.85 7.49 42.75
CA GLY A 443 23.75 6.75 43.63
C GLY A 443 23.73 5.23 43.45
N GLU A 444 23.05 4.71 42.43
CA GLU A 444 23.00 3.27 42.16
C GLU A 444 24.22 2.80 41.37
N ALA A 445 24.78 1.66 41.76
CA ALA A 445 25.89 1.04 41.04
C ALA A 445 25.40 0.39 39.73
N TRP A 446 26.01 0.77 38.61
CA TRP A 446 25.75 0.19 37.30
C TRP A 446 27.00 -0.48 36.72
N SER A 447 26.92 -1.79 36.46
CA SER A 447 28.02 -2.59 35.91
C SER A 447 27.53 -3.37 34.67
N PRO A 448 28.01 -3.04 33.47
CA PRO A 448 27.59 -3.77 32.27
C PRO A 448 28.29 -5.11 32.13
N ARG A 449 27.57 -6.07 31.55
CA ARG A 449 28.13 -7.38 31.16
C ARG A 449 28.72 -7.29 29.76
N ASN A 450 29.75 -8.08 29.48
CA ASN A 450 30.34 -8.22 28.16
C ASN A 450 30.01 -9.60 27.57
N SER A 451 29.99 -9.72 26.23
CA SER A 451 29.62 -10.96 25.53
C SER A 451 30.75 -12.00 25.47
N GLY A 452 31.94 -11.72 26.03
CA GLY A 452 33.06 -12.66 26.08
C GLY A 452 34.19 -12.22 27.04
N SER A 453 35.18 -13.09 27.21
CA SER A 453 36.32 -12.95 28.14
C SER A 453 37.68 -12.75 27.43
N LYS A 454 37.65 -12.47 26.12
CA LYS A 454 38.88 -12.30 25.32
C LYS A 454 39.73 -11.16 25.90
N GLN A 455 41.00 -11.45 26.18
CA GLN A 455 41.99 -10.51 26.71
C GLN A 455 41.54 -9.79 28.00
N LEU A 456 40.78 -10.50 28.84
CA LEU A 456 40.34 -9.98 30.14
C LEU A 456 41.55 -9.66 31.01
N GLY A 457 41.60 -8.44 31.55
CA GLY A 457 42.65 -7.94 32.42
C GLY A 457 43.89 -7.38 31.68
N GLU A 458 44.00 -7.61 30.37
CA GLU A 458 45.07 -7.07 29.52
C GLU A 458 44.85 -5.60 29.17
N MET A 459 45.93 -4.90 28.83
CA MET A 459 45.86 -3.61 28.16
C MET A 459 45.55 -3.80 26.69
N VAL A 460 44.45 -3.22 26.23
CA VAL A 460 44.05 -3.14 24.83
C VAL A 460 44.00 -1.67 24.42
N ASN A 461 43.66 -1.37 23.16
CA ASN A 461 43.45 0.00 22.71
C ASN A 461 42.00 0.27 22.30
N LEU A 462 41.64 1.54 22.18
CA LEU A 462 40.28 1.94 21.80
C LEU A 462 39.84 1.38 20.44
N ARG A 463 40.75 1.30 19.46
CA ARG A 463 40.48 0.63 18.17
C ARG A 463 40.02 -0.81 18.37
N TRP A 464 40.70 -1.57 19.23
CA TRP A 464 40.34 -2.94 19.56
C TRP A 464 38.99 -2.99 20.27
N GLY A 465 38.72 -2.05 21.18
CA GLY A 465 37.45 -1.96 21.90
C GLY A 465 36.25 -1.80 20.96
N LEU A 466 36.34 -0.90 19.99
CA LEU A 466 35.29 -0.71 18.99
C LEU A 466 35.18 -1.92 18.05
N ALA A 467 36.30 -2.44 17.55
CA ALA A 467 36.33 -3.57 16.63
C ALA A 467 35.74 -4.87 17.21
N ASN A 468 35.86 -5.06 18.53
CA ASN A 468 35.29 -6.22 19.24
C ASN A 468 33.95 -5.88 19.92
N SER A 469 33.40 -4.68 19.72
CA SER A 469 32.17 -4.20 20.35
C SER A 469 32.18 -4.42 21.87
N ASN A 470 33.28 -4.08 22.54
CA ASN A 470 33.46 -4.39 23.96
C ASN A 470 32.66 -3.44 24.86
N ASN A 471 31.77 -3.99 25.70
CA ASN A 471 30.88 -3.21 26.56
C ASN A 471 31.62 -2.49 27.70
N TRP A 472 32.69 -3.08 28.24
CA TRP A 472 33.45 -2.47 29.33
C TRP A 472 34.23 -1.25 28.85
N ILE A 473 34.78 -1.29 27.64
CA ILE A 473 35.49 -0.14 27.06
C ILE A 473 34.51 0.98 26.71
N SER A 474 33.34 0.65 26.16
CA SER A 474 32.27 1.65 25.95
C SER A 474 31.83 2.29 27.26
N ALA A 475 31.66 1.52 28.32
CA ALA A 475 31.32 2.05 29.64
C ALA A 475 32.46 2.86 30.27
N TYR A 476 33.72 2.45 30.08
CA TYR A 476 34.88 3.25 30.46
C TYR A 476 34.87 4.62 29.79
N LEU A 477 34.68 4.68 28.47
CA LEU A 477 34.58 5.94 27.74
C LEU A 477 33.41 6.78 28.25
N MET A 478 32.22 6.19 28.36
CA MET A 478 31.05 6.87 28.90
C MET A 478 31.29 7.41 30.31
N GLY A 479 32.05 6.73 31.17
CA GLY A 479 32.41 7.20 32.51
C GLY A 479 33.47 8.31 32.53
N LYS A 480 34.24 8.49 31.45
CA LYS A 480 35.14 9.64 31.24
C LYS A 480 34.42 10.86 30.67
N MET A 481 33.18 10.66 30.25
CA MET A 481 32.39 11.62 29.49
C MET A 481 31.05 11.82 30.21
N SER A 482 30.22 12.75 29.73
CA SER A 482 28.89 12.96 30.30
C SER A 482 27.82 12.32 29.41
N PRO A 483 26.84 11.58 29.96
CA PRO A 483 25.68 11.13 29.19
C PRO A 483 24.95 12.26 28.47
N TYR A 484 24.94 13.47 29.04
CA TYR A 484 24.36 14.66 28.39
C TYR A 484 25.17 15.11 27.17
N ALA A 485 26.50 15.05 27.25
CA ALA A 485 27.36 15.32 26.10
C ALA A 485 27.12 14.28 25.00
N PHE A 486 26.93 13.02 25.38
CA PHE A 486 26.61 11.97 24.43
C PHE A 486 25.24 12.17 23.78
N VAL A 487 24.21 12.56 24.53
CA VAL A 487 22.91 12.92 23.95
C VAL A 487 23.07 14.08 22.96
N ARG A 488 23.83 15.13 23.29
CA ARG A 488 24.09 16.25 22.36
C ARG A 488 24.78 15.79 21.07
N MET A 489 25.76 14.89 21.18
CA MET A 489 26.39 14.24 20.02
C MET A 489 25.37 13.49 19.17
N LEU A 490 24.50 12.66 19.77
CA LEU A 490 23.46 11.95 19.01
C LEU A 490 22.49 12.92 18.30
N ARG A 491 22.18 14.07 18.93
CA ARG A 491 21.36 15.11 18.30
C ARG A 491 22.04 15.76 17.10
N SER A 492 23.35 16.01 17.15
CA SER A 492 24.07 16.61 16.01
C SER A 492 24.07 15.69 14.78
N PHE A 493 23.98 14.38 14.99
CA PHE A 493 23.80 13.38 13.93
C PHE A 493 22.34 13.19 13.47
N GLY A 494 21.41 14.02 13.95
CA GLY A 494 20.01 14.00 13.51
C GLY A 494 19.14 12.91 14.15
N ILE A 495 19.61 12.24 15.21
CA ILE A 495 18.79 11.28 15.95
C ILE A 495 17.71 12.05 16.71
N SER A 496 16.47 11.95 16.23
CA SER A 496 15.27 12.54 16.81
C SER A 496 14.45 11.50 17.57
N GLY A 497 13.84 11.89 18.68
CA GLY A 497 13.14 10.97 19.61
C GLY A 497 13.69 11.05 21.03
N HIS A 498 12.92 10.57 22.00
CA HIS A 498 13.30 10.67 23.42
C HIS A 498 14.58 9.88 23.72
N LEU A 499 15.55 10.51 24.39
CA LEU A 499 16.83 9.93 24.79
C LEU A 499 17.08 10.33 26.24
N ASP A 500 17.14 9.34 27.14
CA ASP A 500 17.53 9.56 28.52
C ASP A 500 19.07 9.66 28.62
N PRO A 501 19.62 10.71 29.24
CA PRO A 501 21.06 10.87 29.43
C PRO A 501 21.55 9.96 30.56
N VAL A 502 21.58 8.65 30.31
CA VAL A 502 22.01 7.61 31.27
C VAL A 502 23.19 6.80 30.74
N TYR A 503 23.98 6.18 31.61
CA TYR A 503 25.15 5.41 31.19
C TYR A 503 24.83 4.23 30.26
N SER A 504 23.67 3.59 30.44
CA SER A 504 23.27 2.46 29.58
C SER A 504 23.04 2.85 28.12
N LEU A 505 22.93 4.15 27.81
CA LEU A 505 22.79 4.66 26.45
C LEU A 505 23.97 4.28 25.54
N CYS A 506 25.15 3.94 26.09
CA CYS A 506 26.34 3.61 25.31
C CYS A 506 26.42 2.16 24.77
N LEU A 507 25.44 1.27 25.04
CA LEU A 507 25.58 -0.17 24.83
C LEU A 507 24.66 -0.81 23.80
#